data_AF-A0A2M7VR48-F1
#
_entry.id   AF-A0A2M7VR48-F1
#
_cell.length_a   1.000
_cell.length_b   1.000
_cell.length_c   1.000
_cell.angle_alpha   90.00
_cell.angle_beta   90.00
_cell.angle_gamma   90.00
#
_symmetry.space_group_name_H-M   'P 1'
#
loop_
_entity.id
_entity.type
_entity.pdbx_description
1 polymer ?
#
loop_
_entity_poly.entity_id
_entity_poly.type
_entity_poly.pdbx_seq_one_letter_code
_entity_poly.pdbx_strand_id
1 'polypeptide(L)'
;MIQLPPIIKNLIIINVIFFVATFYVFDENTLFEWFALFYPQSPYFHSWQVVTHMFMHGGFMHILFNMYALYAFGSPLEQMWGGKKFLFFYFSAGLGAAAIFTLANFFTQNFT
;
A
#
# COMPACT_ATOMS: atom_id res chain seq x y z
N MET A 1 17.60 6.39 -23.26
CA MET A 1 17.58 6.16 -21.80
C MET A 1 16.16 5.81 -21.42
N ILE A 2 15.93 4.65 -20.80
CA ILE A 2 14.60 4.31 -20.25
C ILE A 2 14.35 5.27 -19.09
N GLN A 3 13.48 6.25 -19.28
CA GLN A 3 13.06 7.12 -18.19
C GLN A 3 12.05 6.37 -17.33
N LEU A 4 12.25 6.43 -16.01
CA LEU A 4 11.30 5.89 -15.05
C LEU A 4 9.93 6.57 -15.25
N PRO A 5 8.85 5.80 -15.48
CA PRO A 5 7.53 6.38 -15.67
C PRO A 5 7.11 7.24 -14.47
N PRO A 6 6.43 8.38 -14.71
CA PRO A 6 6.20 9.38 -13.67
C PRO A 6 5.32 8.87 -12.52
N ILE A 7 4.31 8.05 -12.79
CA ILE A 7 3.47 7.50 -11.71
C ILE A 7 4.24 6.48 -10.89
N ILE A 8 4.96 5.54 -11.52
CA ILE A 8 5.82 4.58 -10.81
C ILE A 8 6.80 5.32 -9.91
N LYS A 9 7.48 6.35 -10.42
CA LYS A 9 8.40 7.17 -9.63
C LYS A 9 7.72 7.77 -8.41
N ASN A 10 6.56 8.39 -8.60
CA ASN A 10 5.86 9.07 -7.51
C ASN A 10 5.39 8.08 -6.44
N LEU A 11 4.86 6.92 -6.85
CA LEU A 11 4.46 5.87 -5.91
C LEU A 11 5.66 5.35 -5.12
N ILE A 12 6.81 5.12 -5.77
CA ILE A 12 8.03 4.71 -5.06
C ILE A 12 8.44 5.76 -4.03
N ILE A 13 8.47 7.04 -4.42
CA ILE A 13 8.82 8.15 -3.51
C ILE A 13 7.87 8.17 -2.30
N ILE A 14 6.56 8.09 -2.52
CA ILE A 14 5.57 8.09 -1.44
C ILE A 14 5.80 6.91 -0.49
N ASN A 15 5.99 5.70 -1.02
CA ASN A 15 6.24 4.51 -0.20
C ASN A 15 7.52 4.62 0.63
N VAL A 16 8.60 5.17 0.04
CA VAL A 16 9.85 5.41 0.77
C VAL A 16 9.67 6.46 1.85
N ILE A 17 8.90 7.53 1.59
CA ILE A 17 8.59 8.56 2.60
C ILE A 17 7.82 7.93 3.77
N PHE A 18 6.77 7.14 3.49
CA PHE A 18 6.00 6.46 4.54
C PHE A 18 6.87 5.50 5.36
N PHE A 19 7.74 4.73 4.70
CA PHE A 19 8.66 3.83 5.38
C PHE A 19 9.66 4.59 6.27
N VAL A 20 10.28 5.65 5.74
CA VAL A 20 11.22 6.46 6.53
C VAL A 20 10.50 7.13 7.70
N ALA A 21 9.30 7.67 7.47
CA ALA A 21 8.51 8.28 8.53
C ALA A 21 8.19 7.28 9.65
N THR A 22 7.78 6.07 9.28
CA THR A 22 7.42 5.00 10.22
C THR A 22 8.60 4.56 11.10
N PHE A 23 9.80 4.42 10.54
CA PHE A 23 10.94 3.86 11.28
C PHE A 23 11.92 4.89 11.87
N TYR A 24 11.91 6.13 11.38
CA TYR A 24 12.94 7.12 11.75
C TYR A 24 12.38 8.48 12.20
N VAL A 25 11.10 8.76 11.99
CA VAL A 25 10.50 10.06 12.36
C VAL A 25 9.49 9.91 13.49
N PHE A 26 8.68 8.87 13.43
CA PHE A 26 7.64 8.59 14.41
C PHE A 26 7.94 7.30 15.17
N ASP A 27 7.19 7.08 16.25
CA ASP A 27 7.09 5.76 16.86
C ASP A 27 6.41 4.79 15.88
N GLU A 28 7.02 3.62 15.70
CA GLU A 28 6.61 2.62 14.72
C GLU A 28 5.14 2.22 14.93
N ASN A 29 4.76 1.94 16.17
CA ASN A 29 3.41 1.49 16.50
C ASN A 29 2.37 2.56 16.15
N THR A 30 2.68 3.83 16.42
CA THR A 30 1.78 4.96 16.15
C THR A 30 1.43 5.07 14.66
N LEU A 31 2.42 4.95 13.76
CA LEU A 31 2.18 5.05 12.32
C LEU A 31 1.47 3.82 11.76
N PHE A 32 1.76 2.62 12.29
CA PHE A 32 0.97 1.43 11.96
C PHE A 32 -0.48 1.55 12.43
N GLU A 33 -0.73 1.99 13.66
CA GLU A 33 -2.09 2.21 14.17
C GLU A 33 -2.88 3.21 13.32
N TRP A 34 -2.25 4.30 12.88
CA TRP A 34 -2.95 5.33 12.11
C TRP A 34 -3.20 4.96 10.66
N PHE A 35 -2.31 4.19 10.01
CA PHE A 35 -2.33 4.03 8.55
C PHE A 35 -2.39 2.58 8.06
N ALA A 36 -2.06 1.58 8.88
CA ALA A 36 -2.24 0.18 8.50
C ALA A 36 -3.71 -0.23 8.57
N LEU A 37 -4.09 -1.22 7.76
CA LEU A 37 -5.48 -1.66 7.71
C LEU A 37 -5.82 -2.53 8.92
N PHE A 38 -6.70 -2.02 9.78
CA PHE A 38 -7.40 -2.83 10.76
C PHE A 38 -8.75 -3.28 10.22
N TYR A 39 -9.30 -4.37 10.76
CA TYR A 39 -10.66 -4.78 10.46
C TYR A 39 -11.67 -3.82 11.12
N PRO A 40 -12.88 -3.60 10.56
CA PRO A 40 -13.79 -2.54 11.00
C PRO A 40 -14.21 -2.56 12.48
N GLN A 41 -14.20 -3.73 13.13
CA GLN A 41 -14.56 -3.89 14.54
C GLN A 41 -13.37 -3.64 15.50
N SER A 42 -12.16 -3.40 14.98
CA SER A 42 -11.00 -3.03 15.78
C SER A 42 -11.16 -1.62 16.36
N PRO A 43 -10.76 -1.36 17.62
CA PRO A 43 -10.74 0.00 18.18
C PRO A 43 -9.73 0.92 17.47
N TYR A 44 -8.76 0.36 16.75
CA TYR A 44 -7.77 1.09 15.96
C TYR A 44 -8.22 1.35 14.51
N PHE A 45 -9.43 0.96 14.13
CA PHE A 45 -9.90 1.13 12.76
C PHE A 45 -10.24 2.58 12.46
N HIS A 46 -9.75 3.05 11.32
CA HIS A 46 -10.10 4.33 10.74
C HIS A 46 -10.37 4.20 9.24
N SER A 47 -11.36 4.93 8.73
CA SER A 47 -11.83 4.78 7.34
C SER A 47 -10.75 5.08 6.28
N TRP A 48 -9.79 5.96 6.59
CA TRP A 48 -8.68 6.27 5.68
C TRP A 48 -7.65 5.14 5.53
N GLN A 49 -7.63 4.16 6.44
CA GLN A 49 -6.76 2.98 6.36
C GLN A 49 -7.03 2.14 5.11
N VAL A 50 -8.27 2.17 4.60
CA VAL A 50 -8.66 1.48 3.36
C VAL A 50 -7.80 1.89 2.16
N VAL A 51 -7.27 3.11 2.16
CA VAL A 51 -6.32 3.58 1.12
C VAL A 51 -4.90 3.66 1.65
N THR A 52 -4.71 4.17 2.86
CA THR A 52 -3.36 4.45 3.38
C THR A 52 -2.54 3.20 3.66
N HIS A 53 -3.17 2.04 3.92
CA HIS A 53 -2.46 0.78 4.10
C HIS A 53 -1.64 0.37 2.88
N MET A 54 -2.02 0.83 1.69
CA MET A 54 -1.31 0.55 0.44
C MET A 54 0.13 1.10 0.44
N PHE A 55 0.45 2.01 1.37
CA PHE A 55 1.76 2.65 1.49
C PHE A 55 2.57 2.19 2.71
N MET A 56 1.99 1.37 3.60
CA MET A 56 2.64 0.90 4.83
C MET A 56 3.48 -0.35 4.57
N HIS A 57 4.69 -0.40 5.14
CA HIS A 57 5.64 -1.49 4.91
C HIS A 57 6.32 -1.90 6.22
N GLY A 58 6.11 -3.14 6.66
CA GLY A 58 6.64 -3.70 7.93
C GLY A 58 8.13 -4.08 7.98
N GLY A 59 8.96 -3.64 7.03
CA GLY A 59 10.39 -3.94 7.10
C GLY A 59 11.16 -3.73 5.80
N PHE A 60 12.50 -3.69 5.90
CA PHE A 60 13.39 -3.34 4.79
C PHE A 60 13.25 -4.27 3.57
N MET A 61 13.32 -5.59 3.78
CA MET A 61 13.16 -6.53 2.67
C MET A 61 11.76 -6.43 2.04
N HIS A 62 10.73 -6.16 2.84
CA HIS A 62 9.37 -6.03 2.35
C HIS A 62 9.22 -4.82 1.41
N ILE A 63 9.72 -3.64 1.79
CA ILE A 63 9.69 -2.47 0.89
C ILE A 63 10.59 -2.68 -0.32
N LEU A 64 11.77 -3.28 -0.16
CA LEU A 64 12.70 -3.50 -1.27
C LEU A 64 12.06 -4.35 -2.38
N PHE A 65 11.45 -5.49 -2.04
CA PHE A 65 10.79 -6.35 -3.02
C PHE A 65 9.55 -5.69 -3.63
N ASN A 66 8.75 -4.97 -2.85
CA ASN A 66 7.58 -4.27 -3.39
C ASN A 66 7.98 -3.16 -4.38
N MET A 67 9.01 -2.37 -4.07
CA MET A 67 9.47 -1.32 -4.97
C MET A 67 10.11 -1.90 -6.22
N TYR A 68 10.83 -3.01 -6.11
CA TYR A 68 11.33 -3.76 -7.26
C TYR A 68 10.19 -4.28 -8.13
N ALA A 69 9.17 -4.92 -7.54
CA ALA A 69 8.01 -5.43 -8.27
C ALA A 69 7.21 -4.30 -8.93
N LEU A 70 6.96 -3.21 -8.20
CA LEU A 70 6.28 -2.01 -8.72
C LEU A 70 7.04 -1.42 -9.90
N TYR A 71 8.37 -1.35 -9.82
CA TYR A 71 9.20 -0.92 -10.94
C TYR A 71 9.14 -1.90 -12.12
N ALA A 72 9.42 -3.18 -11.89
CA ALA A 72 9.58 -4.19 -12.92
C ALA A 72 8.27 -4.48 -13.68
N PHE A 73 7.15 -4.56 -12.94
CA PHE A 73 5.84 -4.88 -13.52
C PHE A 73 4.99 -3.63 -13.78
N GLY A 74 5.08 -2.62 -12.92
CA GLY A 74 4.31 -1.39 -13.09
C GLY A 74 4.81 -0.51 -14.23
N SER A 75 6.13 -0.44 -14.48
CA SER A 75 6.67 0.45 -15.52
C SER A 75 6.18 0.08 -16.93
N PRO A 76 6.20 -1.20 -17.37
CA PRO A 76 5.62 -1.58 -18.66
C PRO A 76 4.11 -1.28 -18.73
N LEU A 77 3.36 -1.53 -17.65
CA LEU A 77 1.92 -1.27 -17.61
C LEU A 77 1.60 0.23 -17.72
N GLU A 78 2.32 1.09 -17.01
CA GLU A 78 2.15 2.54 -17.14
C GLU A 78 2.48 3.03 -18.56
N GLN A 79 3.57 2.52 -19.15
CA GLN A 79 3.97 2.89 -20.51
C GLN A 79 2.96 2.45 -21.56
N MET A 80 2.38 1.25 -21.41
CA MET A 80 1.40 0.70 -22.35
C MET A 80 0.01 1.32 -22.19
N TRP A 81 -0.44 1.56 -20.96
CA TRP A 81 -1.82 2.01 -20.69
C TRP A 81 -1.95 3.51 -20.45
N GLY A 82 -0.85 4.18 -20.13
CA GLY A 82 -0.82 5.54 -19.61
C GLY A 82 -1.13 5.62 -18.12
N GLY A 83 -0.63 6.69 -17.47
CA GLY A 83 -0.68 6.86 -16.02
C GLY A 83 -2.07 6.79 -15.39
N LYS A 84 -3.12 7.32 -16.04
CA LYS A 84 -4.48 7.29 -15.47
C LYS A 84 -5.04 5.87 -15.34
N LYS A 85 -4.85 5.04 -16.37
CA LYS A 85 -5.33 3.65 -16.36
C LYS A 85 -4.51 2.79 -15.39
N PHE A 86 -3.19 3.03 -15.33
CA PHE A 86 -2.34 2.39 -14.34
C PHE A 86 -2.74 2.76 -12.91
N LEU A 87 -3.01 4.04 -12.61
CA LEU A 87 -3.49 4.46 -11.29
C LEU A 87 -4.81 3.80 -10.93
N PHE A 88 -5.77 3.77 -11.86
CA PHE A 88 -7.03 3.07 -11.64
C PHE A 88 -6.78 1.59 -11.28
N PHE A 89 -5.96 0.90 -12.08
CA PHE A 89 -5.58 -0.48 -11.81
C PHE A 89 -4.92 -0.65 -10.42
N TYR A 90 -3.94 0.18 -10.09
CA TYR A 90 -3.22 0.15 -8.81
C TYR A 90 -4.17 0.30 -7.61
N PHE A 91 -5.05 1.32 -7.64
CA PHE A 91 -6.03 1.54 -6.57
C PHE A 91 -7.11 0.46 -6.53
N SER A 92 -7.59 -0.03 -7.68
CA SER A 92 -8.54 -1.15 -7.69
C SER A 92 -7.95 -2.41 -7.06
N ALA A 93 -6.67 -2.72 -7.30
CA ALA A 93 -6.00 -3.85 -6.67
C ALA A 93 -5.89 -3.68 -5.15
N GLY A 94 -5.46 -2.51 -4.68
CA GLY A 94 -5.33 -2.24 -3.24
C GLY A 94 -6.68 -2.23 -2.51
N LEU A 95 -7.72 -1.63 -3.09
CA LEU A 95 -9.07 -1.67 -2.53
C LEU A 95 -9.65 -3.10 -2.54
N GLY A 96 -9.36 -3.88 -3.59
CA GLY A 96 -9.71 -5.30 -3.65
C GLY A 96 -9.03 -6.10 -2.54
N ALA A 97 -7.74 -5.87 -2.30
CA ALA A 97 -7.00 -6.49 -1.20
C ALA A 97 -7.60 -6.12 0.18
N ALA A 98 -7.94 -4.84 0.39
CA ALA A 98 -8.60 -4.38 1.61
C ALA A 98 -9.95 -5.07 1.83
N ALA A 99 -10.77 -5.18 0.79
CA ALA A 99 -12.07 -5.86 0.87
C ALA A 99 -11.92 -7.35 1.23
N ILE A 100 -10.98 -8.06 0.61
CA ILE A 100 -10.69 -9.47 0.90
C ILE A 100 -10.17 -9.62 2.34
N PHE A 101 -9.25 -8.75 2.77
CA PHE A 101 -8.71 -8.76 4.13
C PHE A 101 -9.81 -8.55 5.17
N THR A 102 -10.68 -7.54 4.97
CA THR A 102 -11.81 -7.27 5.86
C THR A 102 -12.79 -8.44 5.90
N LEU A 103 -13.12 -9.04 4.75
CA LEU A 103 -14.01 -10.18 4.68
C LEU A 103 -13.45 -11.41 5.40
N ALA A 104 -12.15 -11.72 5.18
CA ALA A 104 -11.49 -12.83 5.86
C ALA A 104 -11.51 -12.64 7.38
N ASN A 105 -11.18 -11.44 7.88
CA ASN A 105 -11.24 -11.14 9.30
C ASN A 105 -12.66 -11.21 9.86
N PHE A 106 -13.67 -10.76 9.12
CA PHE A 106 -15.06 -10.91 9.53
C PHE A 106 -15.42 -12.38 9.80
N PHE A 107 -14.99 -13.30 8.94
CA PHE A 107 -15.24 -14.72 9.16
C PHE A 107 -14.47 -15.26 10.37
N THR A 108 -13.19 -14.95 10.50
CA THR A 108 -12.36 -15.41 11.63
C THR A 108 -12.83 -14.86 12.98
N GLN A 109 -13.35 -13.64 13.05
CA GLN A 109 -13.77 -13.05 14.33
C GLN A 109 -15.18 -13.49 14.77
N ASN A 110 -16.01 -14.00 13.86
CA ASN A 110 -17.42 -14.32 14.17
C ASN A 110 -17.75 -15.83 14.11
N PHE A 111 -16.92 -16.66 13.47
CA PHE A 111 -17.25 -18.07 13.20
C PHE A 111 -16.18 -19.08 13.64
N THR A 112 -15.12 -18.63 14.32
CA THR A 112 -14.16 -19.47 15.06
C THR A 112 -14.10 -19.02 16.50
#